data_AF-A0A972HAY5-F1
#
_entry.id   AF-A0A972HAY5-F1
#
_cell.length_a   1.000
_cell.length_b   1.000
_cell.length_c   1.000
_cell.angle_alpha   90.00
_cell.angle_beta   90.00
_cell.angle_gamma   90.00
#
_symmetry.space_group_name_H-M   'P 1'
#
loop_
_entity.id
_entity.type
_entity.pdbx_description
1 polymer ?
#
loop_
_entity_poly.entity_id
_entity_poly.type
_entity_poly.pdbx_seq_one_letter_code
_entity_poly.pdbx_strand_id
1 'polypeptide(L)'
;MQQALLAPALKTALDTKSDVYMKNRSDTLEQLDVIDDLLEMADAGGGAKAMDRHRSRGRLPVRERIANVIDPDTPFLEISPLAGYGSQYALGGGMVVGVGIIAGTECVIMGNDPTILAGALTPYASKKWLRALQIARDNNMPYISFVESAGGDLRAGGDKRDSLPEDNPHDAIGHAVNPTHFAESGRFFYELIELSKLRVPTVCVVFGSSTAGGAYQPGMSDYNIFIKEQSHAFLAGPPLV
;
A
#
# COMPACT_ATOMS: atom_id res chain seq x y z
N MET A 1 -0.93 31.17 31.57
CA MET A 1 -1.83 30.48 32.53
C MET A 1 -1.43 29.01 32.54
N GLN A 2 -0.86 28.50 33.63
CA GLN A 2 -0.65 27.06 33.80
C GLN A 2 -2.03 26.42 33.95
N GLN A 3 -2.47 25.62 32.97
CA GLN A 3 -3.69 24.82 33.12
C GLN A 3 -3.45 23.83 34.25
N ALA A 4 -4.24 23.95 35.33
CA ALA A 4 -4.21 22.98 36.42
C ALA A 4 -4.67 21.62 35.88
N LEU A 5 -3.81 20.61 35.98
CA LEU A 5 -4.15 19.24 35.59
C LEU A 5 -5.35 18.77 36.43
N LEU A 6 -6.45 18.44 35.75
CA LEU A 6 -7.69 17.96 36.37
C LEU A 6 -7.56 16.54 36.94
N ALA A 7 -6.53 15.80 36.52
CA ALA A 7 -6.22 14.46 36.99
C ALA A 7 -4.84 14.43 37.69
N PRO A 8 -4.70 13.66 38.78
CA PRO A 8 -3.40 13.49 39.44
C PRO A 8 -2.42 12.76 38.51
N ALA A 9 -1.15 13.14 38.57
CA ALA A 9 -0.09 12.45 37.85
C ALA A 9 -0.02 10.97 38.29
N LEU A 10 0.02 10.06 37.32
CA LEU A 10 0.23 8.64 37.57
C LEU A 10 1.67 8.41 38.05
N LYS A 11 1.81 7.87 39.27
CA LYS A 11 3.12 7.46 39.79
C LYS A 11 3.45 6.07 39.24
N THR A 12 4.54 5.96 38.48
CA THR A 12 5.03 4.66 38.02
C THR A 12 5.61 3.86 39.18
N ALA A 13 5.31 2.56 39.21
CA ALA A 13 5.95 1.59 40.10
C ALA A 13 7.07 0.79 39.40
N LEU A 14 7.38 1.15 38.14
CA LEU A 14 8.37 0.46 37.33
C LEU A 14 9.79 0.80 37.80
N ASP A 15 10.54 -0.22 38.22
CA ASP A 15 11.97 -0.09 38.50
C ASP A 15 12.78 -0.41 37.24
N THR A 16 13.32 0.65 36.61
CA THR A 16 14.11 0.56 35.38
C THR A 16 15.51 0.00 35.57
N LYS A 17 15.92 -0.30 36.81
CA LYS A 17 17.22 -0.92 37.13
C LYS A 17 17.09 -2.39 37.52
N SER A 18 15.86 -2.90 37.66
CA SER A 18 15.62 -4.30 37.99
C SER A 18 16.04 -5.24 36.85
N ASP A 19 16.51 -6.43 37.20
CA ASP A 19 16.88 -7.46 36.22
C ASP A 19 15.69 -7.84 35.31
N VAL A 20 14.48 -7.85 35.86
CA VAL A 20 13.24 -8.12 35.11
C VAL A 20 12.99 -7.04 34.06
N TYR A 21 13.14 -5.76 34.40
CA TYR A 21 13.00 -4.68 33.43
C TYR A 21 14.04 -4.78 32.31
N MET A 22 15.30 -5.03 32.67
CA MET A 22 16.40 -5.14 31.71
C MET A 22 16.18 -6.31 30.75
N LYS A 23 15.71 -7.46 31.25
CA LYS A 23 15.35 -8.61 30.42
C LYS A 23 14.18 -8.29 29.48
N ASN A 24 13.07 -7.76 30.01
CA ASN A 24 11.89 -7.42 29.20
C ASN A 24 12.22 -6.39 28.10
N ARG A 25 13.07 -5.41 28.42
CA ARG A 25 13.57 -4.44 27.45
C ARG A 25 14.41 -5.10 26.37
N SER A 26 15.31 -6.01 26.74
CA SER A 26 16.13 -6.77 25.80
C SER A 26 15.27 -7.60 24.85
N ASP A 27 14.35 -8.40 25.40
CA ASP A 27 13.45 -9.25 24.62
C ASP A 27 12.58 -8.42 23.67
N THR A 28 12.11 -7.24 24.10
CA THR A 28 11.30 -6.35 23.24
C THR A 28 12.14 -5.75 22.11
N LEU A 29 13.38 -5.33 22.38
CA LEU A 29 14.25 -4.75 21.36
C LEU A 29 14.62 -5.78 20.30
N GLU A 30 14.87 -7.03 20.68
CA GLU A 30 15.10 -8.13 19.73
C GLU A 30 13.91 -8.30 18.76
N GLN A 31 12.67 -8.16 19.24
CA GLN A 31 11.49 -8.23 18.37
C GLN A 31 11.31 -6.99 17.49
N LEU A 32 11.74 -5.81 17.96
CA LEU A 32 11.74 -4.60 17.15
C LEU A 32 12.74 -4.71 16.00
N ASP A 33 13.93 -5.26 16.25
CA ASP A 33 14.93 -5.51 15.20
C ASP A 33 14.36 -6.42 14.09
N VAL A 34 13.61 -7.47 14.45
CA VAL A 34 12.92 -8.33 13.47
C VAL A 34 11.88 -7.54 12.65
N ILE A 35 11.15 -6.62 13.27
CA ILE A 35 10.16 -5.80 12.56
C ILE A 35 10.87 -4.83 11.62
N ASP A 36 11.96 -4.22 12.06
CA ASP A 36 12.74 -3.26 11.27
C ASP A 36 13.32 -3.94 10.02
N ASP A 37 13.90 -5.15 10.14
CA ASP A 37 14.36 -5.94 9.00
C ASP A 37 13.24 -6.21 7.98
N LEU A 38 12.04 -6.57 8.47
CA LEU A 38 10.88 -6.81 7.61
C LEU A 38 10.38 -5.54 6.91
N LEU A 39 10.46 -4.39 7.58
CA LEU A 39 10.11 -3.09 7.01
C LEU A 39 11.11 -2.68 5.92
N GLU A 40 12.42 -2.87 6.15
CA GLU A 40 13.45 -2.62 5.15
C GLU A 40 13.24 -3.49 3.89
N MET A 41 12.86 -4.76 4.08
CA MET A 41 12.49 -5.64 2.97
C MET A 41 11.24 -5.17 2.22
N ALA A 42 10.22 -4.67 2.93
CA ALA A 42 9.03 -4.09 2.30
C ALA A 42 9.34 -2.80 1.53
N ASP A 43 10.30 -2.01 2.01
CA ASP A 43 10.76 -0.78 1.37
C ASP A 43 11.55 -1.05 0.08
N ALA A 44 12.24 -2.18 0.00
CA ALA A 44 12.97 -2.61 -1.20
C ALA A 44 12.06 -2.91 -2.42
N GLY A 45 10.75 -3.09 -2.21
CA GLY A 45 9.78 -3.35 -3.27
C GLY A 45 10.12 -4.62 -4.08
N GLY A 46 10.24 -4.48 -5.39
CA GLY A 46 10.65 -5.57 -6.29
C GLY A 46 12.15 -5.93 -6.26
N GLY A 47 12.91 -5.34 -5.34
CA GLY A 47 14.36 -5.50 -5.22
C GLY A 47 15.16 -4.59 -6.17
N ALA A 48 16.48 -4.52 -5.94
CA ALA A 48 17.38 -3.59 -6.61
C ALA A 48 17.29 -3.64 -8.16
N LYS A 49 17.31 -4.84 -8.75
CA LYS A 49 17.21 -5.01 -10.22
C LYS A 49 15.90 -4.45 -10.78
N ALA A 50 14.78 -4.64 -10.08
CA ALA A 50 13.48 -4.15 -10.54
C ALA A 50 13.37 -2.62 -10.37
N MET A 51 13.89 -2.09 -9.26
CA MET A 51 13.99 -0.66 -9.00
C MET A 51 14.86 0.05 -10.05
N ASP A 52 16.05 -0.46 -10.34
CA ASP A 52 16.95 0.09 -11.35
C ASP A 52 16.31 0.08 -12.75
N ARG A 53 15.65 -1.03 -13.10
CA ARG A 53 14.91 -1.13 -14.36
C ARG A 53 13.77 -0.10 -14.42
N HIS A 54 13.05 0.11 -13.32
CA HIS A 54 11.97 1.11 -13.26
C HIS A 54 12.53 2.52 -13.42
N ARG A 55 13.61 2.86 -12.71
CA ARG A 55 14.29 4.14 -12.82
C ARG A 55 14.89 4.41 -14.19
N SER A 56 15.45 3.38 -14.84
CA SER A 56 16.04 3.51 -16.18
C SER A 56 15.04 4.02 -17.25
N ARG A 57 13.74 3.89 -16.96
CA ARG A 57 12.63 4.40 -17.80
C ARG A 57 12.20 5.82 -17.44
N GLY A 58 12.96 6.52 -16.59
CA GLY A 58 12.64 7.87 -16.11
C GLY A 58 11.44 7.92 -15.16
N ARG A 59 11.09 6.79 -14.52
CA ARG A 59 9.92 6.69 -13.63
C ARG A 59 10.34 6.69 -12.17
N LEU A 60 9.60 7.44 -11.36
CA LEU A 60 9.75 7.43 -9.90
C LEU A 60 9.14 6.16 -9.31
N PRO A 61 9.79 5.49 -8.34
CA PRO A 61 9.17 4.48 -7.48
C PRO A 61 7.98 5.04 -6.70
N VAL A 62 7.07 4.17 -6.24
CA VAL A 62 5.83 4.57 -5.57
C VAL A 62 6.07 5.38 -4.30
N ARG A 63 7.03 4.98 -3.46
CA ARG A 63 7.37 5.69 -2.21
C ARG A 63 7.91 7.09 -2.47
N GLU A 64 8.65 7.29 -3.56
CA GLU A 64 9.12 8.62 -3.98
C GLU A 64 8.00 9.50 -4.51
N ARG A 65 7.01 8.92 -5.20
CA ARG A 65 5.81 9.67 -5.61
C ARG A 65 5.05 10.18 -4.39
N ILE A 66 4.93 9.34 -3.35
CA ILE A 66 4.28 9.70 -2.10
C ILE A 66 5.07 10.80 -1.40
N ALA A 67 6.39 10.62 -1.23
CA ALA A 67 7.26 11.61 -0.60
C ALA A 67 7.22 12.98 -1.33
N ASN A 68 7.06 12.99 -2.65
CA ASN A 68 6.97 14.23 -3.43
C ASN A 68 5.61 14.93 -3.35
N VAL A 69 4.53 14.24 -2.99
CA VAL A 69 3.18 14.85 -2.93
C VAL A 69 2.83 15.31 -1.52
N ILE A 70 3.34 14.63 -0.49
CA ILE A 70 3.05 14.99 0.89
C ILE A 70 3.76 16.29 1.25
N ASP A 71 3.17 17.03 2.19
CA ASP A 71 3.72 18.28 2.67
C ASP A 71 5.07 18.03 3.37
N PRO A 72 6.09 18.87 3.13
CA PRO A 72 7.39 18.74 3.79
C PRO A 72 7.26 18.68 5.31
N ASP A 73 8.08 17.83 5.94
CA ASP A 73 8.13 17.62 7.40
C ASP A 73 6.81 17.12 8.02
N THR A 74 5.88 16.59 7.22
CA THR A 74 4.66 15.95 7.73
C THR A 74 4.83 14.44 7.86
N PRO A 75 4.15 13.81 8.85
CA PRO A 75 4.21 12.36 9.01
C PRO A 75 3.47 11.65 7.88
N PHE A 76 3.95 10.43 7.57
CA PHE A 76 3.21 9.47 6.77
C PHE A 76 3.00 8.20 7.60
N LEU A 77 1.74 7.87 7.86
CA LEU A 77 1.37 6.64 8.55
C LEU A 77 1.09 5.55 7.53
N GLU A 78 2.07 4.68 7.28
CA GLU A 78 1.88 3.53 6.39
C GLU A 78 0.98 2.47 7.02
N ILE A 79 0.06 1.93 6.23
CA ILE A 79 -0.92 0.92 6.62
C ILE A 79 -0.55 -0.42 6.00
N SER A 80 -0.39 -1.42 6.88
CA SER A 80 -0.04 -2.80 6.52
C SER A 80 1.20 -2.91 5.62
N PRO A 81 2.36 -2.34 6.01
CA PRO A 81 3.62 -2.48 5.25
C PRO A 81 4.05 -3.95 5.13
N LEU A 82 3.76 -4.77 6.15
CA LEU A 82 4.11 -6.20 6.17
C LEU A 82 3.03 -7.11 5.54
N ALA A 83 2.12 -6.57 4.74
CA ALA A 83 1.11 -7.38 4.06
C ALA A 83 1.78 -8.44 3.16
N GLY A 84 1.32 -9.68 3.25
CA GLY A 84 1.94 -10.79 2.54
C GLY A 84 3.07 -11.49 3.30
N TYR A 85 3.39 -11.07 4.54
CA TYR A 85 4.35 -11.80 5.38
C TYR A 85 3.94 -13.27 5.57
N GLY A 86 4.93 -14.17 5.45
CA GLY A 86 4.71 -15.62 5.48
C GLY A 86 3.95 -16.16 4.26
N SER A 87 3.89 -15.42 3.14
CA SER A 87 3.28 -15.87 1.89
C SER A 87 4.30 -15.90 0.74
N GLN A 88 3.86 -16.40 -0.42
CA GLN A 88 4.65 -16.41 -1.65
C GLN A 88 4.78 -15.03 -2.34
N TYR A 89 4.16 -13.99 -1.80
CA TYR A 89 4.21 -12.64 -2.36
C TYR A 89 5.24 -11.78 -1.65
N ALA A 90 5.78 -10.79 -2.36
CA ALA A 90 6.64 -9.76 -1.76
C ALA A 90 5.90 -9.03 -0.62
N LEU A 91 6.65 -8.64 0.41
CA LEU A 91 6.14 -7.80 1.49
C LEU A 91 5.56 -6.48 0.95
N GLY A 92 4.57 -5.95 1.65
CA GLY A 92 3.73 -4.85 1.17
C GLY A 92 2.66 -5.28 0.18
N GLY A 93 2.74 -6.49 -0.38
CA GLY A 93 1.74 -7.06 -1.29
C GLY A 93 1.70 -6.41 -2.68
N GLY A 94 2.71 -5.61 -3.06
CA GLY A 94 2.73 -4.87 -4.33
C GLY A 94 1.97 -3.54 -4.32
N MET A 95 1.68 -3.00 -3.13
CA MET A 95 0.95 -1.75 -2.97
C MET A 95 1.35 -1.02 -1.68
N VAL A 96 1.52 0.30 -1.76
CA VAL A 96 1.69 1.17 -0.60
C VAL A 96 0.34 1.82 -0.28
N VAL A 97 -0.06 1.79 0.98
CA VAL A 97 -1.26 2.48 1.48
C VAL A 97 -0.85 3.25 2.72
N GLY A 98 -1.28 4.49 2.88
CA GLY A 98 -1.04 5.22 4.12
C GLY A 98 -1.90 6.47 4.25
N VAL A 99 -1.76 7.15 5.38
CA VAL A 99 -2.33 8.47 5.61
C VAL A 99 -1.19 9.48 5.61
N GLY A 100 -1.29 10.50 4.76
CA GLY A 100 -0.33 11.59 4.66
C GLY A 100 -1.04 12.93 4.55
N ILE A 101 -0.30 14.01 4.71
CA ILE A 101 -0.85 15.37 4.62
C ILE A 101 -0.51 15.94 3.25
N ILE A 102 -1.50 16.41 2.49
CA ILE A 102 -1.32 17.06 1.19
C ILE A 102 -2.04 18.41 1.25
N ALA A 103 -1.29 19.50 1.08
CA ALA A 103 -1.79 20.87 1.16
C ALA A 103 -2.60 21.13 2.45
N GLY A 104 -2.08 20.69 3.59
CA GLY A 104 -2.69 20.80 4.91
C GLY A 104 -3.88 19.87 5.17
N THR A 105 -4.17 18.92 4.28
CA THR A 105 -5.30 17.99 4.40
C THR A 105 -4.84 16.55 4.60
N GLU A 106 -5.37 15.87 5.62
CA GLU A 106 -5.13 14.43 5.82
C GLU A 106 -5.82 13.62 4.72
N CYS A 107 -5.04 12.88 3.95
CA CYS A 107 -5.49 12.12 2.80
C CYS A 107 -5.11 10.65 2.97
N VAL A 108 -6.03 9.75 2.61
CA VAL A 108 -5.66 8.35 2.38
C VAL A 108 -5.00 8.27 1.01
N ILE A 109 -3.78 7.75 0.95
CA ILE A 109 -3.01 7.57 -0.26
C ILE A 109 -2.86 6.07 -0.53
N MET A 110 -3.19 5.64 -1.74
CA MET A 110 -2.92 4.29 -2.25
C MET A 110 -2.05 4.40 -3.49
N GLY A 111 -1.00 3.58 -3.59
CA GLY A 111 -0.18 3.50 -4.79
C GLY A 111 0.19 2.07 -5.16
N ASN A 112 0.04 1.72 -6.44
CA ASN A 112 0.60 0.47 -6.95
C ASN A 112 2.13 0.53 -6.93
N ASP A 113 2.78 -0.58 -6.60
CA ASP A 113 4.23 -0.72 -6.80
C ASP A 113 4.51 -1.43 -8.14
N PRO A 114 4.87 -0.71 -9.21
CA PRO A 114 5.17 -1.31 -10.51
C PRO A 114 6.44 -2.16 -10.53
N THR A 115 7.26 -2.12 -9.47
CA THR A 115 8.47 -2.96 -9.38
C THR A 115 8.12 -4.39 -8.95
N ILE A 116 6.99 -4.58 -8.27
CA ILE A 116 6.45 -5.88 -7.88
C ILE A 116 5.41 -6.29 -8.93
N LEU A 117 5.73 -7.31 -9.73
CA LEU A 117 4.77 -7.90 -10.69
C LEU A 117 4.14 -6.88 -11.66
N ALA A 118 4.88 -5.83 -12.02
CA ALA A 118 4.37 -4.72 -12.84
C ALA A 118 3.12 -4.04 -12.24
N GLY A 119 2.98 -4.03 -10.92
CA GLY A 119 1.86 -3.42 -10.21
C GLY A 119 0.57 -4.24 -10.30
N ALA A 120 0.67 -5.53 -10.60
CA ALA A 120 -0.48 -6.42 -10.64
C ALA A 120 -1.19 -6.47 -9.28
N LEU A 121 -2.52 -6.49 -9.31
CA LEU A 121 -3.34 -6.57 -8.11
C LEU A 121 -3.28 -7.99 -7.54
N THR A 122 -2.38 -8.19 -6.58
CA THR A 122 -2.29 -9.41 -5.78
C THR A 122 -3.49 -9.52 -4.82
N PRO A 123 -3.75 -10.69 -4.22
CA PRO A 123 -4.78 -10.81 -3.21
C PRO A 123 -4.58 -9.92 -1.99
N TYR A 124 -3.31 -9.69 -1.61
CA TYR A 124 -2.96 -8.80 -0.51
C TYR A 124 -3.16 -7.32 -0.90
N ALA A 125 -2.76 -6.93 -2.10
CA ALA A 125 -3.04 -5.59 -2.63
C ALA A 125 -4.54 -5.32 -2.73
N SER A 126 -5.34 -6.32 -3.13
CA SER A 126 -6.81 -6.21 -3.18
C SER A 126 -7.40 -5.91 -1.80
N LYS A 127 -6.95 -6.63 -0.77
CA LYS A 127 -7.35 -6.39 0.62
C LYS A 127 -6.87 -5.04 1.15
N LYS A 128 -5.62 -4.65 0.85
CA LYS A 128 -5.08 -3.32 1.22
C LYS A 128 -5.89 -2.20 0.58
N TRP A 129 -6.26 -2.34 -0.69
CA TRP A 129 -7.06 -1.34 -1.39
C TRP A 129 -8.46 -1.18 -0.76
N LEU A 130 -9.16 -2.28 -0.49
CA LEU A 130 -10.44 -2.23 0.23
C LEU A 130 -10.28 -1.60 1.62
N ARG A 131 -9.19 -1.91 2.33
CA ARG A 131 -8.90 -1.28 3.62
C ARG A 131 -8.64 0.23 3.49
N ALA A 132 -7.97 0.68 2.44
CA ALA A 132 -7.75 2.10 2.16
C ALA A 132 -9.09 2.83 1.94
N LEU A 133 -9.97 2.27 1.11
CA LEU A 133 -11.30 2.83 0.85
C LEU A 133 -12.16 2.88 2.12
N GLN A 134 -12.07 1.84 2.97
CA GLN A 134 -12.74 1.82 4.27
C GLN A 134 -12.23 2.93 5.19
N ILE A 135 -10.90 3.09 5.32
CA ILE A 135 -10.31 4.15 6.15
C ILE A 135 -10.77 5.53 5.63
N ALA A 136 -10.75 5.74 4.32
CA ALA A 136 -11.19 6.99 3.71
C ALA A 136 -12.66 7.29 4.04
N ARG A 137 -13.54 6.28 3.94
CA ARG A 137 -14.96 6.40 4.30
C ARG A 137 -15.15 6.74 5.77
N ASP A 138 -14.61 5.91 6.65
CA ASP A 138 -14.92 5.94 8.07
C ASP A 138 -14.38 7.22 8.74
N ASN A 139 -13.33 7.82 8.16
CA ASN A 139 -12.71 9.05 8.66
C ASN A 139 -13.01 10.28 7.79
N ASN A 140 -13.84 10.15 6.75
CA ASN A 140 -14.17 11.23 5.81
C ASN A 140 -12.92 11.93 5.23
N MET A 141 -11.89 11.15 4.89
CA MET A 141 -10.60 11.62 4.37
C MET A 141 -10.57 11.52 2.85
N PRO A 142 -10.12 12.57 2.12
CA PRO A 142 -9.91 12.47 0.67
C PRO A 142 -9.05 11.27 0.30
N TYR A 143 -9.44 10.59 -0.78
CA TYR A 143 -8.79 9.39 -1.26
C TYR A 143 -7.97 9.72 -2.51
N ILE A 144 -6.66 9.54 -2.43
CA ILE A 144 -5.70 9.79 -3.49
C ILE A 144 -5.13 8.46 -3.96
N SER A 145 -5.16 8.22 -5.27
CA SER A 145 -4.64 6.99 -5.84
C SER A 145 -3.61 7.20 -6.93
N PHE A 146 -2.49 6.49 -6.81
CA PHE A 146 -1.38 6.47 -7.77
C PHE A 146 -1.43 5.17 -8.55
N VAL A 147 -1.99 5.25 -9.76
CA VAL A 147 -2.31 4.08 -10.58
C VAL A 147 -1.18 3.79 -11.56
N GLU A 148 -0.62 2.58 -11.44
CA GLU A 148 0.27 1.98 -12.43
C GLU A 148 0.20 0.46 -12.27
N SER A 149 -0.80 -0.15 -12.92
CA SER A 149 -1.14 -1.55 -12.72
C SER A 149 -1.24 -2.31 -14.04
N ALA A 150 -0.65 -3.50 -14.06
CA ALA A 150 -0.79 -4.48 -15.13
C ALA A 150 -2.14 -5.23 -15.13
N GLY A 151 -3.03 -4.96 -14.18
CA GLY A 151 -4.30 -5.68 -14.01
C GLY A 151 -4.25 -6.66 -12.83
N GLY A 152 -5.14 -7.66 -12.80
CA GLY A 152 -5.16 -8.67 -11.73
C GLY A 152 -4.02 -9.69 -11.87
N ASP A 153 -3.52 -10.20 -10.74
CA ASP A 153 -2.57 -11.32 -10.77
C ASP A 153 -3.29 -12.63 -11.15
N LEU A 154 -3.16 -13.04 -12.42
CA LEU A 154 -3.78 -14.26 -12.94
C LEU A 154 -3.14 -15.55 -12.43
N ARG A 155 -1.98 -15.47 -11.77
CA ARG A 155 -1.30 -16.65 -11.20
C ARG A 155 -1.91 -17.08 -9.87
N ALA A 156 -2.67 -16.21 -9.22
CA ALA A 156 -3.31 -16.48 -7.93
C ALA A 156 -4.21 -17.73 -7.96
N GLY A 157 -4.71 -18.15 -9.14
CA GLY A 157 -5.49 -19.38 -9.33
C GLY A 157 -4.71 -20.64 -9.73
N GLY A 158 -3.38 -20.60 -9.81
CA GLY A 158 -2.55 -21.73 -10.28
C GLY A 158 -1.54 -22.23 -9.25
N ASP A 159 -1.26 -23.53 -9.27
CA ASP A 159 -0.33 -24.26 -8.38
C ASP A 159 1.16 -23.96 -8.67
N LYS A 160 1.50 -22.76 -9.15
CA LYS A 160 2.84 -22.43 -9.66
C LYS A 160 3.64 -21.60 -8.66
N ARG A 161 4.55 -22.29 -7.98
CA ARG A 161 5.60 -21.74 -7.09
C ARG A 161 6.70 -20.97 -7.83
N ASP A 162 6.70 -20.96 -9.17
CA ASP A 162 7.70 -20.30 -10.04
C ASP A 162 7.67 -18.75 -9.99
N SER A 163 6.89 -18.16 -9.08
CA SER A 163 6.63 -16.71 -9.01
C SER A 163 7.28 -16.00 -7.82
N LEU A 164 8.01 -16.75 -6.98
CA LEU A 164 8.83 -16.18 -5.91
C LEU A 164 9.95 -15.31 -6.54
N PRO A 165 10.22 -14.11 -6.00
CA PRO A 165 11.55 -13.55 -6.13
C PRO A 165 12.58 -14.62 -5.70
N GLU A 166 13.66 -14.79 -6.45
CA GLU A 166 14.73 -15.75 -6.10
C GLU A 166 15.23 -15.57 -4.66
N ASP A 167 15.06 -14.35 -4.13
CA ASP A 167 15.50 -13.91 -2.81
C ASP A 167 14.34 -13.70 -1.80
N ASN A 168 13.21 -14.43 -1.87
CA ASN A 168 12.20 -14.38 -0.79
C ASN A 168 12.72 -15.20 0.42
N PRO A 169 13.16 -14.58 1.52
CA PRO A 169 13.91 -15.26 2.57
C PRO A 169 13.01 -15.85 3.66
N HIS A 170 11.69 -15.70 3.55
CA HIS A 170 10.74 -16.26 4.51
C HIS A 170 10.00 -17.45 3.90
N ASP A 171 9.99 -18.55 4.64
CA ASP A 171 9.20 -19.72 4.29
C ASP A 171 7.72 -19.32 4.15
N ALA A 172 7.04 -19.87 3.15
CA ALA A 172 5.60 -19.70 3.01
C ALA A 172 4.90 -20.46 4.16
N ILE A 173 4.48 -19.73 5.19
CA ILE A 173 3.78 -20.24 6.38
C ILE A 173 2.25 -20.22 6.18
N GLY A 174 1.75 -19.54 5.15
CA GLY A 174 0.31 -19.33 4.91
C GLY A 174 -0.22 -19.82 3.56
N HIS A 175 -1.55 -20.04 3.49
CA HIS A 175 -2.27 -20.31 2.25
C HIS A 175 -2.50 -19.02 1.45
N ALA A 176 -2.43 -19.12 0.11
CA ALA A 176 -2.80 -18.03 -0.77
C ALA A 176 -4.24 -17.56 -0.48
N VAL A 177 -4.40 -16.28 -0.17
CA VAL A 177 -5.72 -15.66 -0.13
C VAL A 177 -6.25 -15.64 -1.55
N ASN A 178 -7.33 -16.32 -1.86
CA ASN A 178 -7.97 -16.23 -3.16
C ASN A 178 -9.42 -15.77 -3.03
N PRO A 179 -9.89 -14.85 -3.88
CA PRO A 179 -11.32 -14.58 -3.99
C PRO A 179 -12.03 -15.85 -4.47
N THR A 180 -13.25 -16.08 -3.99
CA THR A 180 -13.99 -17.28 -4.39
C THR A 180 -14.58 -17.15 -5.79
N HIS A 181 -14.82 -15.91 -6.23
CA HIS A 181 -15.34 -15.59 -7.56
C HIS A 181 -14.82 -14.22 -8.06
N PHE A 182 -14.57 -14.09 -9.38
CA PHE A 182 -14.07 -12.84 -9.99
C PHE A 182 -14.96 -11.62 -9.69
N ALA A 183 -16.27 -11.80 -9.58
CA ALA A 183 -17.23 -10.74 -9.27
C ALA A 183 -16.93 -10.00 -7.96
N GLU A 184 -16.24 -10.62 -7.00
CA GLU A 184 -15.80 -9.96 -5.76
C GLU A 184 -14.83 -8.81 -6.04
N SER A 185 -14.06 -8.88 -7.13
CA SER A 185 -13.19 -7.78 -7.58
C SER A 185 -13.99 -6.53 -7.95
N GLY A 186 -15.27 -6.63 -8.28
CA GLY A 186 -16.13 -5.47 -8.50
C GLY A 186 -16.30 -4.60 -7.24
N ARG A 187 -16.03 -5.14 -6.05
CA ARG A 187 -16.32 -4.45 -4.79
C ARG A 187 -15.53 -3.17 -4.61
N PHE A 188 -14.24 -3.12 -4.95
CA PHE A 188 -13.45 -1.90 -4.78
C PHE A 188 -13.95 -0.73 -5.65
N PHE A 189 -14.55 -1.00 -6.81
CA PHE A 189 -15.19 0.02 -7.64
C PHE A 189 -16.48 0.56 -7.03
N TYR A 190 -17.32 -0.33 -6.47
CA TYR A 190 -18.51 0.08 -5.71
C TYR A 190 -18.12 0.98 -4.53
N GLU A 191 -17.10 0.58 -3.78
CA GLU A 191 -16.62 1.32 -2.62
C GLU A 191 -16.08 2.71 -3.02
N LEU A 192 -15.37 2.82 -4.14
CA LEU A 192 -14.89 4.09 -4.69
C LEU A 192 -16.04 5.04 -5.07
N ILE A 193 -17.10 4.53 -5.73
CA ILE A 193 -18.29 5.33 -6.06
C ILE A 193 -19.03 5.78 -4.79
N GLU A 194 -19.12 4.92 -3.76
CA GLU A 194 -19.75 5.31 -2.50
C GLU A 194 -18.99 6.46 -1.81
N LEU A 195 -17.66 6.57 -1.96
CA LEU A 195 -16.92 7.74 -1.47
C LEU A 195 -17.37 9.03 -2.16
N SER A 196 -17.47 9.03 -3.50
CA SER A 196 -17.95 10.18 -4.27
C SER A 196 -19.37 10.58 -3.86
N LYS A 197 -20.27 9.60 -3.66
CA LYS A 197 -21.63 9.82 -3.14
C LYS A 197 -21.64 10.47 -1.74
N LEU A 198 -20.70 10.11 -0.88
CA LEU A 198 -20.50 10.72 0.45
C LEU A 198 -19.82 12.09 0.38
N ARG A 199 -19.46 12.56 -0.83
CA ARG A 199 -18.67 13.78 -1.06
C ARG A 199 -17.27 13.72 -0.46
N VAL A 200 -16.72 12.52 -0.32
CA VAL A 200 -15.30 12.30 -0.04
C VAL A 200 -14.57 12.39 -1.38
N PRO A 201 -13.69 13.39 -1.61
CA PRO A 201 -13.04 13.55 -2.91
C PRO A 201 -12.16 12.36 -3.26
N THR A 202 -12.29 11.89 -4.50
CA THR A 202 -11.46 10.82 -5.06
C THR A 202 -10.57 11.38 -6.18
N VAL A 203 -9.26 11.31 -6.00
CA VAL A 203 -8.26 11.80 -6.97
C VAL A 203 -7.45 10.62 -7.49
N CYS A 204 -7.36 10.49 -8.80
CA CYS A 204 -6.59 9.44 -9.46
C CYS A 204 -5.48 10.06 -10.31
N VAL A 205 -4.24 9.71 -10.01
CA VAL A 205 -3.05 10.05 -10.78
C VAL A 205 -2.56 8.78 -11.47
N VAL A 206 -2.73 8.71 -12.78
CA VAL A 206 -2.30 7.58 -13.57
C VAL A 206 -0.85 7.83 -13.98
N PHE A 207 0.09 7.02 -13.51
CA PHE A 207 1.53 7.13 -13.83
C PHE A 207 1.95 6.23 -14.99
N GLY A 208 1.14 5.23 -15.34
CA GLY A 208 1.43 4.31 -16.43
C GLY A 208 0.19 3.59 -16.94
N SER A 209 0.27 2.27 -17.05
CA SER A 209 -0.85 1.47 -17.53
C SER A 209 -1.95 1.36 -16.47
N SER A 210 -3.20 1.41 -16.94
CA SER A 210 -4.42 1.17 -16.18
C SER A 210 -5.35 0.32 -17.05
N THR A 211 -5.11 -0.99 -17.07
CA THR A 211 -5.73 -1.92 -18.03
C THR A 211 -6.92 -2.69 -17.45
N ALA A 212 -7.89 -3.02 -18.30
CA ALA A 212 -9.06 -3.84 -17.99
C ALA A 212 -9.82 -3.31 -16.76
N GLY A 213 -9.96 -4.11 -15.70
CA GLY A 213 -10.59 -3.66 -14.45
C GLY A 213 -9.93 -2.41 -13.89
N GLY A 214 -8.60 -2.30 -13.99
CA GLY A 214 -7.86 -1.12 -13.53
C GLY A 214 -8.33 0.18 -14.19
N ALA A 215 -8.81 0.15 -15.45
CA ALA A 215 -9.32 1.33 -16.15
C ALA A 215 -10.55 1.97 -15.48
N TYR A 216 -11.31 1.21 -14.68
CA TYR A 216 -12.44 1.78 -13.93
C TYR A 216 -11.99 2.65 -12.77
N GLN A 217 -10.76 2.50 -12.26
CA GLN A 217 -10.27 3.33 -11.17
C GLN A 217 -10.19 4.82 -11.56
N PRO A 218 -9.51 5.22 -12.66
CA PRO A 218 -9.64 6.59 -13.14
C PRO A 218 -11.05 6.89 -13.64
N GLY A 219 -11.72 5.94 -14.31
CA GLY A 219 -13.07 6.14 -14.85
C GLY A 219 -14.15 6.46 -13.79
N MET A 220 -13.92 6.13 -12.53
CA MET A 220 -14.85 6.34 -11.41
C MET A 220 -14.32 7.32 -10.35
N SER A 221 -13.16 7.94 -10.56
CA SER A 221 -12.63 8.98 -9.68
C SER A 221 -13.16 10.35 -10.08
N ASP A 222 -13.36 11.25 -9.10
CA ASP A 222 -13.87 12.61 -9.31
C ASP A 222 -12.86 13.47 -10.09
N TYR A 223 -11.57 13.33 -9.78
CA TYR A 223 -10.48 14.05 -10.42
C TYR A 223 -9.46 13.09 -11.00
N ASN A 224 -9.06 13.33 -12.26
CA ASN A 224 -8.17 12.46 -12.99
C ASN A 224 -6.98 13.23 -13.57
N ILE A 225 -5.77 12.74 -13.30
CA ILE A 225 -4.51 13.31 -13.78
C ILE A 225 -3.77 12.23 -14.57
N PHE A 226 -3.48 12.51 -15.84
CA PHE A 226 -2.74 11.63 -16.74
C PHE A 226 -1.40 12.27 -17.13
N ILE A 227 -0.33 11.50 -17.06
CA ILE A 227 0.99 11.90 -17.54
C ILE A 227 1.03 11.71 -19.05
N LYS A 228 1.20 12.82 -19.76
CA LYS A 228 1.29 12.84 -21.22
C LYS A 228 2.33 11.82 -21.71
N GLU A 229 1.95 11.04 -22.73
CA GLU A 229 2.79 10.03 -23.40
C GLU A 229 3.25 8.84 -22.51
N GLN A 230 2.86 8.79 -21.23
CA GLN A 230 3.22 7.70 -20.32
C GLN A 230 1.99 6.93 -19.81
N SER A 231 0.89 7.65 -19.57
CA SER A 231 -0.30 7.11 -18.95
C SER A 231 -1.29 6.60 -19.98
N HIS A 232 -1.82 5.40 -19.73
CA HIS A 232 -2.77 4.75 -20.63
C HIS A 232 -3.89 4.11 -19.82
N ALA A 233 -5.14 4.36 -20.19
CA ALA A 233 -6.30 3.66 -19.64
C ALA A 233 -7.10 3.03 -20.78
N PHE A 234 -7.31 1.72 -20.71
CA PHE A 234 -8.02 0.97 -21.75
C PHE A 234 -8.64 -0.31 -21.17
N LEU A 235 -9.81 -0.70 -21.66
CA LEU A 235 -10.49 -1.92 -21.22
C LEU A 235 -9.79 -3.20 -21.73
N ALA A 236 -9.11 -3.11 -22.87
CA ALA A 236 -8.33 -4.19 -23.45
C ALA A 236 -7.10 -3.57 -24.13
N GLY A 237 -5.91 -4.08 -23.79
CA GLY A 237 -4.66 -3.63 -24.40
C GLY A 237 -4.46 -4.24 -25.79
N PRO A 238 -3.44 -3.80 -26.55
CA PRO A 238 -3.16 -4.30 -27.91
C PRO A 238 -3.12 -5.82 -28.07
N PRO A 239 -2.64 -6.63 -27.09
CA PRO A 239 -2.69 -8.09 -27.21
C PRO A 239 -4.10 -8.71 -27.15
N LEU A 240 -5.11 -7.95 -26.71
CA LEU A 240 -6.49 -8.41 -26.50
C LEU A 240 -7.48 -7.84 -27.54
N VAL A 241 -7.08 -6.85 -28.35
CA VAL A 241 -7.93 -6.18 -29.35
C VAL A 241 -7.47 -6.46 -30.79
#